data_AF-A0A834ZXE5-F1
#
_entry.id   AF-A0A834ZXE5-F1
#
_cell.length_a   1.000
_cell.length_b   1.000
_cell.length_c   1.000
_cell.angle_alpha   90.00
_cell.angle_beta   90.00
_cell.angle_gamma   90.00
#
_symmetry.space_group_name_H-M   'P 1'
#
loop_
_entity.id
_entity.type
_entity.pdbx_description
1 polymer ?
#
loop_
_entity_poly.entity_id
_entity_poly.type
_entity_poly.pdbx_seq_one_letter_code
_entity_poly.pdbx_strand_id
1 'polypeptide(L)' 'MFLHARQRFASAIFREIIIMAMWSLWTRRNSIIFDRSFIEGMKAVSLRVTPQYRDKLTIWLSSLLM' A
#
# COMPACT_ATOMS: atom_id res chain seq x y z
N MET A 1 5.64 6.58 -31.03
CA MET A 1 4.78 6.65 -29.82
C MET A 1 5.59 6.62 -28.52
N PHE A 2 6.46 5.62 -28.30
CA PHE A 2 7.33 5.53 -27.12
C PHE A 2 8.35 6.69 -27.00
N LEU A 3 8.88 7.18 -28.12
CA LEU A 3 9.85 8.28 -28.16
C LEU A 3 9.25 9.62 -27.70
N HIS A 4 8.02 9.92 -28.14
CA HIS A 4 7.29 11.13 -27.71
C HIS A 4 6.86 11.05 -26.24
N ALA A 5 6.49 9.86 -25.76
CA ALA A 5 6.23 9.66 -24.33
C ALA A 5 7.50 9.91 -23.49
N ARG A 6 8.68 9.46 -23.94
CA ARG A 6 9.97 9.75 -23.28
C ARG A 6 10.35 11.23 -23.31
N GLN A 7 10.14 11.92 -24.44
CA GLN A 7 10.40 13.36 -24.56
C GLN A 7 9.46 14.18 -23.65
N ARG A 8 8.19 13.78 -23.54
CA ARG A 8 7.25 14.42 -22.60
C ARG A 8 7.48 14.01 -21.15
N PHE A 9 8.10 12.87 -20.88
CA PHE A 9 8.50 12.47 -19.52
C PHE A 9 9.46 13.45 -18.86
N ALA A 10 10.28 14.16 -19.66
CA ALA A 10 11.14 15.23 -19.19
C ALA A 10 10.37 16.51 -18.79
N SER A 11 9.09 16.63 -19.17
CA SER A 11 8.22 17.72 -18.72
C SER A 11 7.83 17.51 -17.26
N ALA A 12 8.01 18.55 -16.44
CA ALA A 12 7.65 18.55 -15.03
C ALA A 12 6.17 18.16 -14.81
N ILE A 13 5.27 18.69 -15.66
CA ILE A 13 3.82 18.43 -15.59
C ILE A 13 3.52 16.94 -15.82
N PHE A 14 4.15 16.31 -16.82
CA PHE A 14 3.92 14.90 -17.10
C PHE A 14 4.41 14.02 -15.95
N ARG A 15 5.57 14.36 -15.36
CA ARG A 15 6.11 13.65 -14.20
C ARG A 15 5.18 13.74 -13.00
N GLU A 16 4.63 14.92 -12.70
CA GLU A 16 3.65 15.10 -11.62
C GLU A 16 2.40 14.25 -11.84
N ILE A 17 1.84 14.27 -13.06
CA ILE A 17 0.67 13.44 -13.40
C ILE A 17 0.95 11.96 -13.17
N ILE A 18 2.11 11.46 -13.61
CA ILE A 18 2.49 10.06 -13.41
C ILE A 18 2.67 9.74 -11.92
N ILE A 19 3.32 10.62 -11.14
CA ILE A 19 3.48 10.43 -9.70
C ILE A 19 2.11 10.36 -9.01
N MET A 20 1.20 11.29 -9.30
CA MET A 20 -0.15 11.28 -8.73
C MET A 20 -0.95 10.05 -9.14
N ALA A 21 -0.87 9.63 -10.40
CA ALA A 21 -1.55 8.43 -10.89
C ALA A 21 -1.01 7.16 -10.21
N MET A 22 0.31 7.03 -10.07
CA MET A 22 0.95 5.90 -9.40
C MET A 22 0.61 5.90 -7.90
N TRP A 23 0.63 7.06 -7.25
CA TRP A 23 0.20 7.19 -5.86
C TRP A 23 -1.26 6.77 -5.68
N SER A 24 -2.17 7.24 -6.54
CA SER A 24 -3.59 6.92 -6.48
C SER A 24 -3.87 5.43 -6.72
N LEU A 25 -3.14 4.81 -7.66
CA LEU A 25 -3.24 3.37 -7.90
C LEU A 25 -2.70 2.57 -6.71
N TRP A 26 -1.57 2.99 -6.15
CA TRP A 26 -0.98 2.36 -4.97
C TRP A 26 -1.91 2.43 -3.77
N THR A 27 -2.42 3.61 -3.42
CA THR A 27 -3.31 3.80 -2.26
C THR A 27 -4.62 3.04 -2.46
N ARG A 28 -5.24 3.10 -3.65
CA ARG A 28 -6.49 2.38 -3.93
C ARG A 28 -6.32 0.86 -3.90
N ARG A 29 -5.20 0.32 -4.39
CA ARG A 29 -4.96 -1.13 -4.31
C ARG A 29 -4.68 -1.58 -2.89
N ASN A 30 -3.84 -0.83 -2.16
CA ASN A 30 -3.54 -1.16 -0.78
C ASN A 30 -4.74 -0.98 0.15
N SER A 31 -5.65 -0.03 -0.12
CA SER A 31 -6.90 0.09 0.66
C SER A 31 -7.86 -1.08 0.44
N ILE A 32 -7.80 -1.74 -0.72
CA ILE A 32 -8.59 -2.96 -0.99
C ILE A 32 -7.96 -4.17 -0.31
N ILE A 33 -6.62 -4.26 -0.31
CA ILE A 33 -5.88 -5.38 0.31
C ILE A 33 -5.90 -5.29 1.83
N PHE A 34 -5.71 -4.09 2.37
CA PHE A 34 -5.67 -3.80 3.81
C PHE A 34 -6.99 -3.16 4.26
N ASP A 35 -8.11 -3.72 3.80
CA ASP A 35 -9.43 -3.28 4.20
C ASP A 35 -9.76 -3.73 5.64
N ARG A 36 -10.94 -3.37 6.13
CA ARG A 36 -11.39 -3.75 7.47
C ARG A 36 -11.45 -5.28 7.65
N SER A 37 -11.83 -6.01 6.60
CA SER A 37 -11.90 -7.48 6.60
C SER A 37 -10.52 -8.10 6.81
N PHE A 38 -9.50 -7.58 6.13
CA PHE A 38 -8.11 -7.99 6.32
C PHE A 38 -7.65 -7.77 7.77
N ILE A 39 -7.93 -6.61 8.35
CA ILE A 39 -7.53 -6.29 9.73
C ILE A 39 -8.22 -7.22 10.73
N GLU A 40 -9.51 -7.50 10.55
CA GLU A 40 -10.26 -8.44 11.41
C GLU A 40 -9.73 -9.87 11.27
N GLY A 41 -9.41 -10.31 10.05
CA GLY A 41 -8.77 -11.60 9.80
C GLY A 41 -7.40 -11.72 10.48
N MET A 42 -6.56 -10.69 10.37
CA MET A 42 -5.24 -10.67 11.01
C MET A 42 -5.32 -10.59 12.54
N LYS A 43 -6.34 -9.93 13.11
CA LYS A 43 -6.64 -9.99 14.54
C LYS A 43 -6.97 -11.42 14.98
N ALA A 44 -7.78 -12.15 14.20
CA ALA A 44 -8.08 -13.54 14.49
C ALA A 44 -6.84 -14.44 14.39
N VAL A 45 -5.95 -14.19 13.41
CA VAL A 45 -4.65 -14.87 13.31
C VAL A 45 -3.79 -14.58 14.52
N SER A 46 -3.74 -13.34 15.01
CA SER A 46 -2.95 -12.94 16.19
C SER A 46 -3.28 -13.73 17.47
N LEU A 47 -4.50 -14.27 17.56
CA LEU A 47 -4.94 -15.12 18.68
C LEU A 47 -4.43 -16.57 18.58
N ARG A 48 -3.96 -16.99 17.40
CA ARG A 48 -3.55 -18.37 17.09
C ARG A 48 -2.05 -18.54 16.90
N VAL A 49 -1.30 -17.45 16.73
CA VAL A 49 0.16 -17.50 16.56
C VAL A 49 0.84 -17.70 17.90
N THR A 50 2.05 -18.28 17.90
CA THR A 50 2.85 -18.39 19.11
C THR A 50 3.17 -17.00 19.69
N PRO A 51 3.33 -16.89 21.03
CA PRO A 51 3.56 -15.60 21.68
C PRO A 51 4.72 -14.79 21.08
N GLN A 52 5.78 -15.48 20.63
CA GLN A 52 6.96 -14.87 20.01
C GLN A 52 6.67 -14.09 18.72
N TYR A 53 5.62 -14.45 17.98
CA TYR A 53 5.23 -13.76 16.75
C TYR A 53 4.03 -12.84 16.94
N ARG A 54 3.25 -13.02 18.02
CA ARG A 54 2.09 -12.18 18.33
C ARG A 54 2.48 -10.71 18.42
N ASP A 55 3.50 -10.39 19.21
CA ASP A 55 3.91 -8.99 19.43
C ASP A 55 4.39 -8.33 18.14
N LYS A 56 5.17 -9.06 17.32
CA LYS A 56 5.63 -8.60 16.01
C LYS A 56 4.45 -8.32 15.07
N LEU A 57 3.46 -9.21 15.07
CA LEU A 57 2.27 -9.10 14.23
C LEU A 57 1.36 -7.94 14.69
N THR A 58 1.25 -7.70 15.99
CA THR A 58 0.52 -6.56 16.56
C THR A 58 1.19 -5.22 16.23
N ILE A 59 2.52 -5.13 16.36
CA ILE A 59 3.29 -3.93 15.98
C ILE A 59 3.10 -3.64 14.49
N TRP A 60 3.26 -4.65 13.64
CA TRP A 60 3.06 -4.50 12.20
C TRP A 60 1.62 -4.07 11.86
N LEU A 61 0.59 -4.68 12.45
CA LEU A 61 -0.81 -4.27 12.26
C LEU A 61 -1.06 -2.83 12.68
N SER A 62 -0.44 -2.36 13.76
CA SER A 62 -0.58 -0.98 14.21
C SER A 62 0.06 0.02 13.24
N SER A 63 1.15 -0.34 12.56
CA SER A 63 1.78 0.50 11.52
C SER A 63 0.96 0.64 10.24
N LEU A 64 -0.05 -0.21 10.01
CA LEU A 64 -0.96 -0.10 8.87
C LEU A 64 -2.12 0.87 9.13
N LEU A 65 -2.38 1.21 10.40
CA LEU A 65 -3.48 2.07 10.84
C LEU A 65 -3.04 3.51 11.16
N MET A 66 -1.73 3.77 11.14
CA MET A 66 -1.10 5.08 11.37
C MET A 66 -0.88 5.79 10.04
#